data_AF-N4USH6-F1
#
_entry.id   AF-N4USH6-F1
#
_cell.length_a   1.000
_cell.length_b   1.000
_cell.length_c   1.000
_cell.angle_alpha   90.00
_cell.angle_beta   90.00
_cell.angle_gamma   90.00
#
_symmetry.space_group_name_H-M   'P 1'
#
loop_
_entity.id
_entity.type
_entity.pdbx_description
1 polymer ?
#
loop_
_entity_poly.entity_id
_entity_poly.type
_entity_poly.pdbx_seq_one_letter_code
_entity_poly.pdbx_strand_id
1 'polypeptide(L)'
;MELARFEATASELTKMLLRHQSTLGGITLREVKMNEAGSWTSVLSTVRDMPQFHSFTMNQSLIGDWFFTDVSDEIDEVVSIKGRERIEELAAQIEMVSAEMAAK
;
A
#
# COMPACT_ATOMS: atom_id res chain seq x y z
N MET A 1 4.64 -0.66 -12.97
CA MET A 1 4.88 0.77 -12.72
C MET A 1 5.56 0.92 -11.39
N GLU A 2 6.55 1.79 -11.32
CA GLU A 2 7.26 2.13 -10.10
C GLU A 2 6.99 3.61 -9.77
N LEU A 3 6.60 3.88 -8.53
CA LEU A 3 6.45 5.22 -7.98
C LEU A 3 7.40 5.36 -6.80
N ALA A 4 8.24 6.38 -6.81
CA ALA A 4 9.25 6.61 -5.78
C ALA A 4 9.18 8.03 -5.24
N ARG A 5 9.39 8.20 -3.92
CA ARG A 5 9.56 9.50 -3.24
C ARG A 5 8.40 10.46 -3.49
N PHE A 6 7.18 9.96 -3.27
CA PHE A 6 5.98 10.70 -3.59
C PHE A 6 5.06 10.76 -2.37
N GLU A 7 4.71 11.97 -1.96
CA GLU A 7 3.66 12.21 -0.99
C GLU A 7 2.34 12.33 -1.75
N ALA A 8 1.39 11.44 -1.45
CA ALA A 8 0.15 11.33 -2.19
C ALA A 8 -1.03 11.25 -1.24
N THR A 9 -2.12 11.91 -1.60
CA THR A 9 -3.43 11.51 -1.07
C THR A 9 -3.83 10.15 -1.67
N ALA A 10 -4.68 9.40 -0.95
CA ALA A 10 -5.28 8.17 -1.49
C ALA A 10 -5.92 8.41 -2.86
N SER A 11 -6.61 9.54 -3.01
CA SER A 11 -7.31 9.91 -4.24
C SER A 11 -6.37 10.08 -5.42
N GLU A 12 -5.21 10.73 -5.22
CA GLU A 12 -4.23 10.96 -6.28
C GLU A 12 -3.61 9.64 -6.74
N LEU A 13 -3.18 8.80 -5.80
CA LEU A 13 -2.60 7.50 -6.14
C LEU A 13 -3.64 6.59 -6.82
N THR A 14 -4.87 6.54 -6.31
CA THR A 14 -5.96 5.77 -6.90
C THR A 14 -6.26 6.24 -8.33
N LYS A 15 -6.34 7.55 -8.57
CA LYS A 15 -6.53 8.09 -9.93
C LYS A 15 -5.39 7.68 -10.87
N MET A 16 -4.14 7.75 -10.42
CA MET A 16 -2.99 7.30 -11.20
C MET A 16 -3.06 5.81 -11.53
N LEU A 17 -3.35 4.97 -10.54
CA LEU A 17 -3.45 3.53 -10.73
C LEU A 17 -4.58 3.17 -11.72
N LEU A 18 -5.76 3.77 -11.54
CA LEU A 18 -6.91 3.54 -12.42
C LEU A 18 -6.67 4.00 -13.86
N ARG A 19 -5.91 5.10 -14.06
CA ARG A 19 -5.54 5.57 -15.39
C ARG A 19 -4.76 4.53 -16.19
N HIS A 20 -4.02 3.66 -15.50
CA HIS A 20 -3.13 2.69 -16.13
C HIS A 20 -3.57 1.22 -15.89
N GLN A 21 -4.73 0.99 -15.27
CA GLN A 21 -5.21 -0.34 -14.82
C GLN A 21 -5.26 -1.41 -15.91
N SER A 22 -5.42 -1.04 -17.18
CA SER A 22 -5.46 -1.95 -18.33
C SER A 22 -4.07 -2.46 -18.75
N THR A 23 -3.00 -1.89 -18.18
CA THR A 23 -1.59 -2.20 -18.52
C THR A 23 -0.73 -2.49 -17.29
N LEU A 24 -1.23 -2.22 -16.09
CA LEU A 24 -0.51 -2.43 -14.84
C LEU A 24 -0.77 -3.82 -14.27
N GLY A 25 0.18 -4.72 -14.48
CA GLY A 25 0.20 -5.99 -13.77
C GLY A 25 1.05 -6.00 -12.50
N GLY A 26 2.16 -5.26 -12.50
CA GLY A 26 3.02 -5.06 -11.34
C GLY A 26 3.08 -3.60 -10.90
N ILE A 27 2.90 -3.36 -9.60
CA ILE A 27 2.99 -2.04 -8.98
C ILE A 27 4.05 -2.07 -7.88
N THR A 28 4.97 -1.11 -7.92
CA THR A 28 5.98 -0.90 -6.87
C THR A 28 5.84 0.53 -6.36
N LEU A 29 5.65 0.66 -5.06
CA LEU A 29 5.62 1.93 -4.34
C LEU A 29 6.86 2.00 -3.46
N ARG A 30 7.61 3.08 -3.56
CA ARG A 30 8.83 3.32 -2.81
C ARG A 30 8.75 4.67 -2.11
N GLU A 31 9.02 4.72 -0.82
CA GLU A 31 9.07 5.96 -0.04
C GLU A 31 7.75 6.77 -0.18
N VAL A 32 6.60 6.08 -0.30
CA VAL A 32 5.28 6.71 -0.44
C VAL A 32 4.66 6.92 0.94
N LYS A 33 4.21 8.14 1.23
CA LYS A 33 3.58 8.49 2.51
C LYS A 33 2.10 8.78 2.31
N MET A 34 1.24 8.22 3.17
CA MET A 34 -0.15 8.66 3.29
C MET A 34 -0.53 8.82 4.75
N ASN A 35 -1.36 9.82 5.04
CA ASN A 35 -1.64 10.26 6.40
C ASN A 35 -2.60 9.35 7.18
N GLU A 36 -3.41 8.54 6.50
CA GLU A 36 -4.48 7.74 7.14
C GLU A 36 -4.42 6.27 6.72
N ALA A 37 -4.63 5.35 7.67
CA ALA A 37 -4.72 3.92 7.38
C ALA A 37 -5.86 3.57 6.41
N GLY A 38 -7.01 4.24 6.54
CA GLY A 38 -8.14 4.12 5.60
C GLY A 38 -7.80 4.56 4.18
N SER A 39 -6.79 5.42 4.01
CA SER A 39 -6.29 5.79 2.68
C SER A 39 -5.58 4.61 2.00
N TRP A 40 -4.79 3.85 2.76
CA TRP A 40 -4.08 2.68 2.24
C TRP A 40 -4.99 1.52 1.90
N THR A 41 -5.98 1.22 2.76
CA THR A 41 -6.94 0.13 2.50
C THR A 41 -7.76 0.40 1.24
N SER A 42 -8.15 1.65 1.01
CA SER A 42 -8.84 2.08 -0.22
C SER A 42 -7.98 1.88 -1.48
N VAL A 43 -6.70 2.24 -1.42
CA VAL A 43 -5.74 2.03 -2.52
C VAL A 43 -5.56 0.53 -2.80
N LEU A 44 -5.34 -0.28 -1.76
CA LEU A 44 -5.15 -1.72 -1.87
C LEU A 44 -6.37 -2.42 -2.48
N SER A 45 -7.58 -2.05 -2.04
CA SER A 45 -8.83 -2.54 -2.62
C SER A 45 -8.93 -2.20 -4.11
N THR A 46 -8.57 -0.97 -4.48
CA THR A 46 -8.56 -0.56 -5.89
C THR A 46 -7.57 -1.39 -6.71
N VAL A 47 -6.37 -1.63 -6.19
CA VAL A 47 -5.35 -2.47 -6.85
C VAL A 47 -5.83 -3.92 -7.00
N ARG A 48 -6.43 -4.50 -5.95
CA ARG A 48 -7.00 -5.85 -5.98
C ARG A 48 -8.00 -6.02 -7.11
N ASP A 49 -8.83 -5.02 -7.36
CA ASP A 49 -9.92 -5.10 -8.34
C ASP A 49 -9.44 -4.91 -9.79
N MET A 50 -8.18 -4.51 -10.01
CA MET A 50 -7.64 -4.33 -11.36
C MET A 50 -7.51 -5.67 -12.08
N PRO A 51 -8.06 -5.83 -13.30
CA PRO A 51 -8.01 -7.12 -14.01
C PRO A 51 -6.59 -7.61 -14.28
N GLN A 52 -5.66 -6.70 -14.57
CA GLN A 52 -4.27 -7.04 -14.92
C GLN A 52 -3.39 -7.32 -13.70
N PHE A 53 -3.86 -7.01 -12.49
CA PHE A 53 -3.05 -7.07 -11.28
C PHE A 53 -2.55 -8.50 -10.97
N HIS A 54 -1.24 -8.62 -10.74
CA HIS A 54 -0.59 -9.85 -10.29
C HIS A 54 0.45 -9.64 -9.18
N SER A 55 1.03 -8.45 -9.03
CA SER A 55 1.99 -8.18 -7.95
C SER A 55 1.99 -6.74 -7.47
N PHE A 56 2.12 -6.57 -6.16
CA PHE A 56 2.22 -5.29 -5.47
C PHE A 56 3.45 -5.30 -4.57
N THR A 57 4.19 -4.20 -4.54
CA THR A 57 5.39 -4.10 -3.73
C THR A 57 5.42 -2.74 -3.05
N MET A 58 5.61 -2.73 -1.73
CA MET A 58 5.84 -1.51 -0.95
C MET A 58 7.27 -1.55 -0.40
N ASN A 59 8.00 -0.47 -0.58
CA ASN A 59 9.33 -0.26 -0.04
C ASN A 59 9.31 1.06 0.73
N GLN A 60 9.71 1.06 2.00
CA GLN A 60 9.84 2.28 2.82
C GLN A 60 8.61 3.22 2.79
N SER A 61 7.41 2.65 2.65
CA SER A 61 6.16 3.42 2.54
C SER A 61 5.47 3.57 3.90
N LEU A 62 4.92 4.74 4.20
CA LEU A 62 4.37 5.11 5.51
C LEU A 62 2.84 5.14 5.52
N ILE A 63 2.30 4.65 6.63
CA ILE A 63 0.87 4.69 7.00
C ILE A 63 0.75 5.60 8.23
N GLY A 64 0.38 6.86 8.04
CA GLY A 64 0.45 7.89 9.09
C GLY A 64 1.89 8.12 9.56
N ASP A 65 2.10 8.20 10.88
CA ASP A 65 3.43 8.24 11.51
C ASP A 65 4.09 6.86 11.61
N TRP A 66 3.45 5.81 11.08
CA TRP A 66 3.92 4.44 11.19
C TRP A 66 4.69 3.97 9.93
N PHE A 67 5.84 3.38 10.17
CA PHE A 67 6.42 2.37 9.28
C PHE A 67 5.74 1.04 9.58
N PHE A 68 5.69 0.09 8.65
CA PHE A 68 5.42 -1.31 8.99
C PHE A 68 6.54 -1.86 9.90
N THR A 69 6.63 -1.43 11.17
CA THR A 69 7.73 -1.76 12.10
C THR A 69 7.27 -2.78 13.13
N ASP A 70 6.85 -3.96 12.67
CA ASP A 70 7.01 -5.14 13.53
C ASP A 70 8.03 -6.14 12.94
N VAL A 71 8.99 -5.61 12.18
CA VAL A 71 10.15 -6.35 11.70
C VAL A 71 11.41 -5.47 11.75
N SER A 72 11.90 -5.23 12.96
CA SER A 72 13.25 -4.70 13.30
C SER A 72 13.63 -3.29 12.82
N ASP A 73 14.34 -2.54 13.65
CA ASP A 73 14.79 -1.15 13.40
C ASP A 73 15.87 -0.98 12.28
N GLU A 74 15.92 -1.88 11.30
CA GLU A 74 16.71 -1.79 10.06
C GLU A 74 15.81 -2.16 8.85
N ILE A 75 14.92 -1.25 8.43
CA ILE A 75 13.92 -1.59 7.40
C ILE A 75 14.39 -1.15 6.02
N ASP A 76 15.24 -2.00 5.46
CA ASP A 76 15.35 -2.28 4.02
C ASP A 76 14.15 -3.20 3.59
N GLU A 77 12.99 -3.13 4.25
CA GLU A 77 11.89 -4.05 3.99
C GLU A 77 11.08 -3.67 2.75
N VAL A 78 11.04 -4.66 1.88
CA VAL A 78 10.22 -4.71 0.69
C VAL A 78 9.05 -5.64 1.00
N VAL A 79 7.87 -5.10 1.28
CA VAL A 79 6.63 -5.88 1.35
C VAL A 79 6.22 -6.21 -0.08
N SER A 80 6.64 -7.38 -0.57
CA SER A 80 6.29 -7.87 -1.90
C SER A 80 5.14 -8.88 -1.82
N ILE A 81 3.97 -8.47 -2.29
CA ILE A 81 2.76 -9.28 -2.39
C ILE A 81 2.59 -9.79 -3.81
N LYS A 82 2.40 -11.11 -3.93
CA LYS A 82 2.02 -11.78 -5.17
C LYS A 82 0.60 -12.31 -5.02
N GLY A 83 -0.27 -11.97 -5.96
CA GLY A 83 -1.66 -12.41 -5.96
C GLY A 83 -2.60 -11.54 -5.11
N ARG A 84 -3.90 -11.73 -5.34
CA ARG A 84 -4.98 -10.90 -4.79
C ARG A 84 -5.30 -11.20 -3.33
N GLU A 85 -5.25 -12.47 -2.92
CA GLU A 85 -5.59 -12.92 -1.55
C GLU A 85 -4.71 -12.24 -0.49
N ARG A 86 -3.41 -12.13 -0.78
CA ARG A 86 -2.45 -11.49 0.12
C ARG A 86 -2.59 -9.95 0.20
N ILE A 87 -3.28 -9.32 -0.76
CA ILE A 87 -3.62 -7.90 -0.65
C ILE A 87 -4.69 -7.70 0.44
N GLU A 88 -5.65 -8.62 0.54
CA GLU A 88 -6.69 -8.53 1.57
C GLU A 88 -6.12 -8.77 2.96
N GLU A 89 -5.19 -9.71 3.09
CA GLU A 89 -4.43 -9.93 4.33
C GLU A 89 -3.66 -8.66 4.75
N LEU A 90 -3.02 -7.97 3.80
CA LEU A 90 -2.33 -6.72 4.08
C LEU A 90 -3.32 -5.62 4.49
N ALA A 91 -4.44 -5.47 3.78
CA ALA A 91 -5.46 -4.48 4.12
C ALA A 91 -6.01 -4.72 5.54
N ALA A 92 -6.28 -5.98 5.90
CA ALA A 92 -6.75 -6.34 7.25
C ALA A 92 -5.70 -6.04 8.33
N GLN A 93 -4.42 -6.29 8.07
CA GLN A 93 -3.33 -5.94 9.00
C GLN A 93 -3.25 -4.42 9.23
N ILE A 94 -3.39 -3.62 8.16
CA ILE A 94 -3.42 -2.16 8.25
C ILE A 94 -4.60 -1.69 9.11
N GLU A 95 -5.80 -2.26 8.91
CA GLU A 95 -6.98 -1.91 9.71
C GLU A 95 -6.83 -2.28 11.18
N MET A 96 -6.33 -3.48 11.46
CA MET A 96 -6.12 -3.97 12.82
C MET A 96 -5.15 -3.07 13.60
N VAL A 97 -4.00 -2.76 13.01
CA VAL A 97 -3.00 -1.88 13.63
C VAL A 97 -3.56 -0.46 13.82
N SER A 98 -4.29 0.06 12.82
CA SER A 98 -4.94 1.37 12.94
C SER A 98 -5.94 1.42 14.10
N ALA A 99 -6.71 0.34 14.32
CA ALA A 99 -7.69 0.27 15.39
C ALA A 99 -7.01 0.19 16.78
N GLU A 100 -5.94 -0.58 16.91
CA GLU A 100 -5.14 -0.65 18.15
C GLU A 100 -4.54 0.71 18.52
N MET A 101 -4.10 1.48 17.53
CA MET A 101 -3.56 2.82 17.76
C MET A 101 -4.61 3.84 18.16
N ALA A 102 -5.79 3.81 17.54
CA ALA A 102 -6.89 4.70 17.92
C ALA A 102 -7.41 4.44 19.35
N ALA A 103 -7.10 3.27 19.91
CA ALA A 103 -7.46 2.88 21.27
C ALA A 103 -6.40 3.26 22.34
N LYS A 104 -5.23 3.80 21.95
CA LYS A 104 -4.18 4.31 22.84
C LYS A 104 -4.29 5.82 23.03
#